data_AF-A0A924Q3V7-F1
#
_entry.id   AF-A0A924Q3V7-F1
#
_cell.length_a   1.000
_cell.length_b   1.000
_cell.length_c   1.000
_cell.angle_alpha   90.00
_cell.angle_beta   90.00
_cell.angle_gamma   90.00
#
_symmetry.space_group_name_H-M   'P 1'
#
loop_
_entity.id
_entity.type
_entity.pdbx_description
1 polymer ?
#
loop_
_entity_poly.entity_id
_entity_poly.type
_entity_poly.pdbx_seq_one_letter_code
_entity_poly.pdbx_strand_id
1 'polypeptide(L)'
;MLTAGLALLLLVCLFAFLGPLVINIDMAQIGAAVPRQRPGMEHLLGSDVQGRDILAALVLATPQTLKIGFFAGVIGLGLGTVLGLLAGYFRGWTDTVIRTFADVVMTIPGIAVLVLVATNVRSMTVALMAVIVAGLAWMYPTRTIRAQTLSMRERPYVDIARLNGLGGIELVFAEIFPNLLPYIAASFVTAVSSAMLATIGLEALGLGPQNDLTLGMMIFWAQYYGAILRNMWWWWVPPVAMMALIFIGLLMTSTGLDRLVNRRLRVES
;
A
#
# COMPACT_ATOMS: atom_id res chain seq x y z
N MET A 1 -5.54 -12.84 -15.52
CA MET A 1 -5.79 -11.95 -14.36
C MET A 1 -4.50 -11.39 -13.81
N LEU A 2 -3.54 -12.21 -13.37
CA LEU A 2 -2.23 -11.72 -12.90
C LEU A 2 -1.51 -10.81 -13.92
N THR A 3 -1.36 -11.28 -15.17
CA THR A 3 -0.68 -10.53 -16.23
C THR A 3 -1.35 -9.19 -16.53
N ALA A 4 -2.69 -9.17 -16.59
CA ALA A 4 -3.46 -7.96 -16.78
C ALA A 4 -3.36 -6.98 -15.59
N GLY A 5 -3.35 -7.49 -14.36
CA GLY A 5 -3.11 -6.68 -13.15
C GLY A 5 -1.73 -6.04 -13.14
N LEU A 6 -0.68 -6.84 -13.44
CA LEU A 6 0.70 -6.34 -13.56
C LEU A 6 0.85 -5.33 -14.69
N ALA A 7 0.24 -5.57 -15.86
CA ALA A 7 0.26 -4.64 -16.98
C ALA A 7 -0.42 -3.30 -16.63
N LEU A 8 -1.54 -3.36 -15.89
CA LEU A 8 -2.24 -2.16 -15.44
C LEU A 8 -1.40 -1.36 -14.44
N LEU A 9 -0.80 -2.02 -13.45
CA LEU A 9 0.11 -1.37 -12.50
C LEU A 9 1.35 -0.82 -13.19
N LEU A 10 1.89 -1.53 -14.18
CA LEU A 10 3.00 -1.05 -15.00
C LEU A 10 2.61 0.24 -15.73
N LEU A 11 1.41 0.30 -16.33
CA LEU A 11 0.92 1.51 -16.99
C LEU A 11 0.79 2.68 -16.03
N VAL A 12 0.28 2.46 -14.81
CA VAL A 12 0.24 3.50 -13.77
C VAL A 12 1.65 3.94 -13.38
N CYS A 13 2.59 3.01 -13.20
CA CYS A 13 3.98 3.35 -12.89
C CYS A 13 4.62 4.15 -14.04
N LEU A 14 4.40 3.76 -15.30
CA LEU A 14 4.88 4.51 -16.46
C LEU A 14 4.30 5.93 -16.47
N PHE A 15 3.00 6.09 -16.22
CA PHE A 15 2.38 7.41 -16.06
C PHE A 15 3.02 8.21 -14.92
N ALA A 16 3.23 7.60 -13.76
CA ALA A 16 3.75 8.27 -12.56
C ALA A 16 5.21 8.71 -12.70
N PHE A 17 6.06 7.90 -13.33
CA PHE A 17 7.51 8.14 -13.39
C PHE A 17 7.97 8.76 -14.71
N LEU A 18 7.28 8.50 -15.82
CA LEU A 18 7.58 9.14 -17.11
C LEU A 18 6.74 10.38 -17.36
N GLY A 19 5.60 10.55 -16.67
CA GLY A 19 4.76 11.74 -16.75
C GLY A 19 5.53 13.05 -16.55
N PRO A 20 6.43 13.17 -15.55
CA PRO A 20 7.22 14.38 -15.34
C PRO A 20 8.20 14.72 -16.48
N LEU A 21 8.51 13.77 -17.37
CA LEU A 21 9.36 14.02 -18.54
C LEU A 21 8.59 14.65 -19.71
N VAL A 22 7.27 14.48 -19.73
CA VAL A 22 6.41 14.91 -20.84
C VAL A 22 5.56 16.12 -20.44
N ILE A 23 5.17 16.20 -19.17
CA ILE A 23 4.25 17.21 -18.64
C ILE A 23 5.02 18.18 -17.75
N ASN A 24 4.80 19.49 -17.97
CA ASN A 24 5.39 20.52 -17.13
C ASN A 24 4.79 20.48 -15.71
N ILE A 25 5.54 19.92 -14.78
CA ILE A 25 5.12 19.75 -13.38
C ILE A 25 5.02 21.07 -12.60
N ASP A 26 5.62 22.15 -13.08
CA ASP A 26 5.48 23.48 -12.45
C ASP A 26 4.04 23.99 -12.53
N MET A 27 3.26 23.50 -13.51
CA MET A 27 1.84 23.81 -13.66
C MET A 27 0.96 23.22 -12.54
N ALA A 28 1.50 22.34 -11.69
CA ALA A 28 0.83 21.85 -10.50
C ALA A 28 0.92 22.80 -9.30
N GLN A 29 1.72 23.87 -9.38
CA GLN A 29 1.84 24.88 -8.33
C GLN A 29 0.59 25.75 -8.26
N ILE A 30 0.32 26.29 -7.06
CA ILE A 30 -0.81 27.21 -6.84
C ILE A 30 -0.61 28.46 -7.71
N GLY A 31 -1.65 28.86 -8.44
CA GLY A 31 -1.65 30.04 -9.29
C GLY A 31 -0.95 29.90 -10.65
N ALA A 32 -0.55 28.68 -11.04
CA ALA A 32 0.12 28.46 -12.33
C ALA A 32 -0.83 28.55 -13.55
N ALA A 33 -2.12 28.30 -13.34
CA ALA A 33 -3.19 28.39 -14.34
C ALA A 33 -4.32 29.31 -13.86
N VAL A 34 -5.18 29.76 -14.77
CA VAL A 34 -6.38 30.50 -14.38
C VAL A 34 -7.31 29.55 -13.59
N PRO A 35 -7.79 29.91 -12.40
CA PRO A 35 -8.61 29.02 -11.59
C PRO A 35 -9.94 28.61 -12.25
N ARG A 36 -10.38 27.38 -11.98
CA ARG A 36 -11.69 26.83 -12.39
C ARG A 36 -11.90 26.75 -13.91
N GLN A 37 -10.84 26.62 -14.68
CA GLN A 37 -10.93 26.38 -16.11
C GLN A 37 -11.40 24.96 -16.39
N ARG A 38 -12.31 24.83 -17.36
CA ARG A 38 -12.74 23.55 -17.91
C ARG A 38 -11.60 22.91 -18.73
N PRO A 39 -11.64 21.59 -18.94
CA PRO A 39 -10.74 20.91 -19.88
C PRO A 39 -10.71 21.61 -21.24
N GLY A 40 -9.49 21.82 -21.77
CA GLY A 40 -9.25 22.51 -23.03
C GLY A 40 -7.85 22.22 -23.57
N MET A 41 -7.49 22.86 -24.70
CA MET A 41 -6.18 22.64 -25.34
C MET A 41 -5.00 23.14 -24.50
N GLU A 42 -5.20 24.21 -23.73
CA GLU A 42 -4.17 24.73 -22.81
C GLU A 42 -4.00 23.85 -21.56
N HIS A 43 -5.11 23.31 -21.05
CA HIS A 43 -5.16 22.49 -19.84
C HIS A 43 -6.04 21.26 -20.10
N LEU A 44 -5.40 20.13 -20.47
CA LEU A 44 -6.10 18.93 -20.95
C LEU A 44 -7.14 18.38 -19.97
N LEU A 45 -6.90 18.51 -18.66
CA LEU A 45 -7.84 18.13 -17.59
C LEU A 45 -8.43 19.33 -16.85
N GLY A 46 -8.22 20.55 -17.37
CA GLY A 46 -8.66 21.79 -16.74
C GLY A 46 -7.80 22.19 -15.53
N SER A 47 -8.32 23.12 -14.73
CA SER A 47 -7.65 23.62 -13.53
C SER A 47 -8.54 23.57 -12.29
N ASP A 48 -7.91 23.56 -11.12
CA ASP A 48 -8.59 23.62 -9.82
C ASP A 48 -8.93 25.04 -9.36
N VAL A 49 -9.54 25.16 -8.19
CA VAL A 49 -9.90 26.46 -7.57
C VAL A 49 -8.69 27.28 -7.15
N GLN A 50 -7.53 26.64 -6.96
CA GLN A 50 -6.27 27.28 -6.61
C GLN A 50 -5.41 27.61 -7.83
N GLY A 51 -5.90 27.32 -9.05
CA GLY A 51 -5.15 27.57 -10.28
C GLY A 51 -4.04 26.54 -10.53
N ARG A 52 -4.18 25.31 -10.06
CA ARG A 52 -3.32 24.18 -10.45
C ARG A 52 -3.87 23.52 -11.70
N ASP A 53 -3.01 23.18 -12.66
CA ASP A 53 -3.36 22.28 -13.76
C ASP A 53 -3.60 20.85 -13.23
N ILE A 54 -4.76 20.26 -13.55
CA ILE A 54 -5.17 18.97 -12.98
C ILE A 54 -4.30 17.81 -13.51
N LEU A 55 -3.81 17.88 -14.75
CA LEU A 55 -2.99 16.82 -15.32
C LEU A 55 -1.60 16.83 -14.70
N ALA A 56 -0.96 17.99 -14.59
CA ALA A 56 0.31 18.16 -13.89
C ALA A 56 0.19 17.74 -12.42
N ALA A 57 -0.91 18.14 -11.76
CA ALA A 57 -1.24 17.71 -10.40
C ALA A 57 -1.37 16.18 -10.31
N LEU A 58 -2.07 15.53 -11.22
CA LEU A 58 -2.24 14.07 -11.25
C LEU A 58 -0.90 13.34 -11.42
N VAL A 59 -0.04 13.84 -12.31
CA VAL A 59 1.31 13.30 -12.55
C VAL A 59 2.19 13.41 -11.30
N LEU A 60 2.15 14.53 -10.58
CA LEU A 60 2.90 14.69 -9.33
C LEU A 60 2.31 13.86 -8.18
N ALA A 61 0.99 13.73 -8.12
CA ALA A 61 0.28 13.06 -7.04
C ALA A 61 0.43 11.54 -7.04
N THR A 62 0.35 10.94 -8.23
CA THR A 62 0.40 9.48 -8.42
C THR A 62 1.63 8.81 -7.78
N PRO A 63 2.89 9.25 -8.04
CA PRO A 63 4.06 8.62 -7.44
C PRO A 63 4.11 8.78 -5.92
N GLN A 64 3.58 9.86 -5.35
CA GLN A 64 3.55 10.04 -3.89
C GLN A 64 2.61 9.03 -3.23
N THR A 65 1.40 8.86 -3.77
CA THR A 65 0.45 7.85 -3.29
C THR A 65 1.01 6.43 -3.44
N LEU A 66 1.67 6.11 -4.55
CA LEU A 66 2.32 4.81 -4.75
C LEU A 66 3.47 4.57 -3.75
N LYS A 67 4.31 5.58 -3.49
CA LYS A 67 5.41 5.49 -2.51
C LYS A 67 4.89 5.13 -1.12
N ILE A 68 3.87 5.83 -0.63
CA ILE A 68 3.32 5.59 0.71
C ILE A 68 2.83 4.14 0.84
N GLY A 69 2.01 3.70 -0.12
CA GLY A 69 1.52 2.32 -0.16
C GLY A 69 2.63 1.29 -0.22
N PHE A 70 3.61 1.50 -1.12
CA PHE A 70 4.74 0.59 -1.31
C PHE A 70 5.61 0.48 -0.06
N PHE A 71 6.07 1.60 0.52
CA PHE A 71 6.92 1.57 1.71
C PHE A 71 6.21 0.98 2.93
N ALA A 72 4.94 1.34 3.14
CA ALA A 72 4.14 0.76 4.21
C ALA A 72 3.94 -0.74 4.03
N GLY A 73 3.69 -1.19 2.79
CA GLY A 73 3.59 -2.60 2.45
C GLY A 73 4.90 -3.35 2.67
N VAL A 74 6.03 -2.83 2.20
CA VAL A 74 7.36 -3.47 2.33
C VAL A 74 7.75 -3.59 3.79
N ILE A 75 7.67 -2.50 4.55
CA ILE A 75 8.10 -2.49 5.95
C ILE A 75 7.14 -3.32 6.82
N GLY A 76 5.83 -3.12 6.65
CA GLY A 76 4.80 -3.85 7.38
C GLY A 76 4.87 -5.36 7.12
N LEU A 77 4.90 -5.77 5.86
CA LEU A 77 5.04 -7.17 5.49
C LEU A 77 6.39 -7.72 5.93
N GLY A 78 7.49 -7.00 5.74
CA GLY A 78 8.83 -7.45 6.14
C GLY A 78 8.89 -7.75 7.63
N LEU A 79 8.45 -6.81 8.47
CA LEU A 79 8.38 -7.00 9.91
C LEU A 79 7.45 -8.17 10.27
N GLY A 80 6.25 -8.20 9.70
CA GLY A 80 5.29 -9.25 9.99
C GLY A 80 5.72 -10.63 9.48
N THR A 81 6.51 -10.71 8.42
CA THR A 81 7.10 -11.95 7.92
C THR A 81 8.09 -12.49 8.92
N VAL A 82 9.04 -11.66 9.39
CA VAL A 82 10.02 -12.07 10.39
C VAL A 82 9.32 -12.52 11.67
N LEU A 83 8.41 -11.71 12.20
CA LEU A 83 7.67 -12.05 13.42
C LEU A 83 6.79 -13.30 13.25
N GLY A 84 6.13 -13.44 12.10
CA GLY A 84 5.27 -14.59 11.78
C GLY A 84 6.05 -15.90 11.65
N LEU A 85 7.20 -15.87 10.96
CA LEU A 85 8.11 -17.02 10.85
C LEU A 85 8.64 -17.45 12.23
N LEU A 86 9.11 -16.50 13.04
CA LEU A 86 9.64 -16.79 14.37
C LEU A 86 8.55 -17.35 15.30
N ALA A 87 7.37 -16.73 15.34
CA ALA A 87 6.25 -17.19 16.15
C ALA A 87 5.76 -18.58 15.71
N GLY A 88 5.61 -18.80 14.39
CA GLY A 88 5.12 -20.06 13.85
C GLY A 88 6.11 -21.21 14.01
N TYR A 89 7.40 -20.94 13.87
CA TYR A 89 8.43 -21.96 13.96
C TYR A 89 8.81 -22.32 15.39
N PHE A 90 9.10 -21.35 16.27
CA PHE A 90 9.64 -21.67 17.60
C PHE A 90 8.57 -22.12 18.62
N ARG A 91 7.29 -21.77 18.42
CA ARG A 91 6.19 -22.05 19.37
C ARG A 91 6.50 -21.53 20.80
N GLY A 92 5.69 -21.92 21.79
CA GLY A 92 5.93 -21.63 23.21
C GLY A 92 5.87 -20.14 23.55
N TRP A 93 6.87 -19.65 24.30
CA TRP A 93 6.91 -18.26 24.77
C TRP A 93 7.08 -17.25 23.64
N THR A 94 7.95 -17.51 22.66
CA THR A 94 8.15 -16.63 21.50
C THR A 94 6.84 -16.40 20.73
N ASP A 95 6.12 -17.48 20.47
CA ASP A 95 4.80 -17.43 19.86
C ASP A 95 3.80 -16.63 20.71
N THR A 96 3.74 -16.96 22.00
CA THR A 96 2.78 -16.34 22.93
C THR A 96 2.98 -14.83 23.03
N VAL A 97 4.23 -14.36 23.15
CA VAL A 97 4.56 -12.93 23.26
C VAL A 97 4.22 -12.20 21.95
N ILE A 98 4.67 -12.72 20.80
CA ILE A 98 4.44 -12.08 19.50
C ILE A 98 2.94 -12.02 19.20
N ARG A 99 2.23 -13.13 19.36
CA ARG A 99 0.79 -13.21 19.11
C ARG A 99 0.00 -12.30 20.04
N THR A 100 0.29 -12.31 21.34
CA THR A 100 -0.39 -11.45 22.32
C THR A 100 -0.17 -9.97 22.00
N PHE A 101 1.07 -9.57 21.69
CA PHE A 101 1.36 -8.18 21.34
C PHE A 101 0.64 -7.76 20.05
N ALA A 102 0.67 -8.59 19.01
CA ALA A 102 -0.06 -8.31 17.77
C ALA A 102 -1.57 -8.21 18.00
N ASP A 103 -2.16 -9.16 18.74
CA ASP A 103 -3.60 -9.19 19.01
C ASP A 103 -4.03 -7.97 19.83
N VAL A 104 -3.26 -7.54 20.83
CA VAL A 104 -3.53 -6.32 21.61
C VAL A 104 -3.53 -5.09 20.73
N VAL A 105 -2.49 -4.89 19.89
CA VAL A 105 -2.42 -3.71 19.02
C VAL A 105 -3.53 -3.75 17.95
N MET A 106 -3.93 -4.93 17.46
CA MET A 106 -5.04 -5.07 16.51
C MET A 106 -6.40 -4.66 17.07
N THR A 107 -6.59 -4.71 18.40
CA THR A 107 -7.83 -4.21 19.01
C THR A 107 -7.97 -2.68 18.90
N ILE A 108 -6.86 -1.97 18.71
CA ILE A 108 -6.85 -0.52 18.56
C ILE A 108 -7.20 -0.20 17.10
N PRO A 109 -8.24 0.63 16.83
CA PRO A 109 -8.56 1.03 15.47
C PRO A 109 -7.38 1.77 14.82
N GLY A 110 -6.81 1.22 13.75
CA GLY A 110 -5.63 1.79 13.10
C GLY A 110 -5.83 3.24 12.67
N ILE A 111 -7.03 3.58 12.16
CA ILE A 111 -7.38 4.96 11.78
C ILE A 111 -7.35 5.92 12.99
N ALA A 112 -7.73 5.46 14.19
CA ALA A 112 -7.70 6.31 15.39
C ALA A 112 -6.26 6.66 15.79
N VAL A 113 -5.34 5.69 15.68
CA VAL A 113 -3.89 5.95 15.89
C VAL A 113 -3.36 6.92 14.84
N LEU A 114 -3.70 6.71 13.57
CA LEU A 114 -3.29 7.60 12.48
C LEU A 114 -3.78 9.03 12.71
N VAL A 115 -5.04 9.22 13.10
CA VAL A 115 -5.61 10.53 13.42
C VAL A 115 -4.90 11.17 14.61
N LEU A 116 -4.69 10.43 15.70
CA LEU A 116 -3.98 10.93 16.89
C LEU A 116 -2.57 11.41 16.54
N VAL A 117 -1.82 10.64 15.76
CA VAL A 117 -0.47 11.04 15.36
C VAL A 117 -0.54 12.25 14.43
N ALA A 118 -1.44 12.25 13.44
CA ALA A 118 -1.54 13.35 12.49
C ALA A 118 -1.92 14.69 13.12
N THR A 119 -2.71 14.70 14.20
CA THR A 119 -3.08 15.94 14.91
C THR A 119 -1.99 16.46 15.86
N ASN A 120 -1.04 15.62 16.26
CA ASN A 120 0.05 15.99 17.18
C ASN A 120 1.35 16.37 16.46
N VAL A 121 1.48 16.05 15.17
CA VAL A 121 2.66 16.41 14.37
C VAL A 121 2.47 17.79 13.74
N ARG A 122 3.51 18.62 13.79
CA ARG A 122 3.49 19.99 13.22
C ARG A 122 3.25 20.03 11.71
N SER A 123 3.82 19.08 10.96
CA SER A 123 3.64 18.98 9.51
C SER A 123 3.70 17.52 9.08
N MET A 124 2.64 17.04 8.44
CA MET A 124 2.60 15.71 7.84
C MET A 124 3.35 15.74 6.50
N THR A 125 4.30 14.81 6.32
CA THR A 125 5.02 14.59 5.05
C THR A 125 4.69 13.20 4.53
N VAL A 126 4.90 12.98 3.23
CA VAL A 126 4.73 11.66 2.59
C VAL A 126 5.54 10.58 3.32
N ALA A 127 6.80 10.89 3.67
CA ALA A 127 7.69 9.95 4.35
C ALA A 127 7.20 9.62 5.78
N LEU A 128 6.81 10.63 6.55
CA LEU A 128 6.30 10.42 7.90
C LEU A 128 5.00 9.59 7.89
N MET A 129 4.09 9.91 6.97
CA MET A 129 2.86 9.16 6.79
C MET A 129 3.13 7.68 6.48
N ALA A 130 4.08 7.42 5.56
CA ALA A 130 4.48 6.05 5.23
C ALA A 130 5.03 5.29 6.45
N VAL A 131 5.84 5.93 7.29
CA VAL A 131 6.38 5.32 8.52
C VAL A 131 5.29 5.00 9.53
N ILE A 132 4.35 5.91 9.76
CA ILE A 132 3.26 5.69 10.73
C ILE A 132 2.37 4.52 10.25
N VAL A 133 2.00 4.51 8.97
CA VAL A 133 1.18 3.45 8.39
C VAL A 133 1.93 2.12 8.39
N ALA A 134 3.24 2.11 8.08
CA ALA A 134 4.09 0.94 8.20
C ALA A 134 4.10 0.35 9.62
N GLY A 135 4.18 1.21 10.64
CA GLY A 135 4.16 0.82 12.06
C GLY A 135 2.87 0.12 12.49
N LEU A 136 1.79 0.24 11.72
CA LEU A 136 0.52 -0.45 11.94
C LEU A 136 0.27 -1.59 10.93
N ALA A 137 1.05 -1.69 9.86
CA ALA A 137 0.80 -2.63 8.77
C ALA A 137 1.30 -4.06 9.05
N TRP A 138 2.08 -4.28 10.12
CA TRP A 138 2.74 -5.57 10.38
C TRP A 138 1.87 -6.63 11.07
N MET A 139 0.85 -6.22 11.82
CA MET A 139 0.10 -7.12 12.69
C MET A 139 -0.63 -8.23 11.93
N TYR A 140 -1.34 -7.85 10.86
CA TYR A 140 -2.09 -8.79 10.04
C TYR A 140 -1.16 -9.78 9.30
N PRO A 141 -0.09 -9.34 8.60
CA PRO A 141 0.95 -10.23 8.08
C PRO A 141 1.55 -11.18 9.11
N THR A 142 1.85 -10.72 10.33
CA THR A 142 2.36 -11.60 11.40
C THR A 142 1.44 -12.78 11.63
N ARG A 143 0.13 -12.52 11.76
CA ARG A 143 -0.86 -13.55 12.03
C ARG A 143 -1.01 -14.53 10.87
N THR A 144 -1.08 -14.02 9.65
CA THR A 144 -1.29 -14.86 8.45
C THR A 144 -0.06 -15.70 8.13
N ILE A 145 1.13 -15.12 8.16
CA ILE A 145 2.39 -15.81 7.90
C ILE A 145 2.69 -16.83 9.00
N ARG A 146 2.39 -16.52 10.26
CA ARG A 146 2.48 -17.49 11.37
C ARG A 146 1.63 -18.73 11.11
N ALA A 147 0.38 -18.56 10.66
CA ALA A 147 -0.50 -19.68 10.36
C ALA A 147 0.07 -20.58 9.25
N GLN A 148 0.61 -19.98 8.18
CA GLN A 148 1.27 -20.72 7.11
C GLN A 148 2.56 -21.40 7.58
N THR A 149 3.37 -20.71 8.38
CA THR A 149 4.60 -21.25 8.97
C THR A 149 4.32 -22.48 9.83
N LEU A 150 3.23 -22.44 10.62
CA LEU A 150 2.82 -23.56 11.46
C LEU A 150 2.50 -24.81 10.63
N SER A 151 1.80 -24.63 9.51
CA SER A 151 1.50 -25.71 8.57
C SER A 151 2.74 -26.23 7.86
N MET A 152 3.64 -25.34 7.42
CA MET A 152 4.88 -25.72 6.73
C MET A 152 5.84 -26.48 7.63
N ARG A 153 5.93 -26.10 8.91
CA ARG A 153 6.76 -26.78 9.90
C ARG A 153 6.42 -28.26 10.08
N GLU A 154 5.18 -28.66 9.82
CA GLU A 154 4.70 -30.05 9.98
C GLU A 154 4.91 -30.91 8.72
N ARG A 155 5.57 -30.37 7.68
CA ARG A 155 5.81 -31.10 6.43
C ARG A 155 7.06 -32.00 6.51
N PRO A 156 7.07 -33.16 5.81
CA PRO A 156 8.17 -34.13 5.88
C PRO A 156 9.57 -33.58 5.53
N TYR A 157 9.66 -32.64 4.58
CA TYR A 157 10.96 -32.06 4.20
C TYR A 157 11.61 -31.27 5.36
N VAL A 158 10.81 -30.69 6.26
CA VAL A 158 11.31 -29.99 7.45
C VAL A 158 11.91 -30.96 8.46
N ASP A 159 11.29 -32.13 8.62
CA ASP A 159 11.82 -33.18 9.50
C ASP A 159 13.13 -33.75 8.93
N ILE A 160 13.20 -33.97 7.62
CA ILE A 160 14.44 -34.41 6.95
C ILE A 160 15.56 -33.36 7.11
N ALA A 161 15.25 -32.09 6.89
CA ALA A 161 16.19 -30.99 7.09
C ALA A 161 16.72 -30.95 8.54
N ARG A 162 15.84 -31.17 9.53
CA ARG A 162 16.25 -31.23 10.94
C ARG A 162 17.14 -32.44 11.23
N LEU A 163 16.85 -33.60 10.67
CA LEU A 163 17.69 -34.82 10.82
C LEU A 163 19.07 -34.63 10.19
N ASN A 164 19.19 -33.79 9.16
CA ASN A 164 20.46 -33.40 8.55
C ASN A 164 21.25 -32.37 9.37
N GLY A 165 20.77 -31.99 10.56
CA GLY A 165 21.50 -31.13 11.50
C GLY A 165 21.30 -29.63 11.30
N LEU A 166 20.37 -29.19 10.44
CA LEU A 166 20.07 -27.77 10.26
C LEU A 166 19.57 -27.12 11.56
N GLY A 167 20.19 -25.99 11.92
CA GLY A 167 19.79 -25.20 13.09
C GLY A 167 18.40 -24.59 12.94
N GLY A 168 17.74 -24.23 14.05
CA GLY A 168 16.36 -23.73 14.01
C GLY A 168 16.16 -22.48 13.14
N ILE A 169 17.05 -21.49 13.28
CA ILE A 169 17.01 -20.25 12.48
C ILE A 169 17.37 -20.54 11.02
N GLU A 170 18.40 -21.37 10.81
CA GLU A 170 18.86 -21.76 9.48
C GLU A 170 17.75 -22.47 8.71
N LEU A 171 17.05 -23.42 9.35
CA LEU A 171 15.90 -24.12 8.77
C LEU A 171 14.76 -23.16 8.41
N VAL A 172 14.49 -22.14 9.24
CA VAL A 172 13.46 -21.15 8.95
C VAL A 172 13.77 -20.38 7.67
N PHE A 173 15.01 -19.90 7.51
CA PHE A 173 15.37 -19.04 6.38
C PHE A 173 15.81 -19.81 5.12
N ALA A 174 16.33 -21.03 5.27
CA ALA A 174 16.75 -21.88 4.16
C ALA A 174 15.61 -22.74 3.60
N GLU A 175 14.72 -23.24 4.45
CA GLU A 175 13.66 -24.18 4.04
C GLU A 175 12.28 -23.53 4.06
N ILE A 176 11.86 -22.95 5.20
CA ILE A 176 10.46 -22.50 5.34
C ILE A 176 10.19 -21.21 4.55
N PHE A 177 11.05 -20.19 4.70
CA PHE A 177 10.86 -18.89 4.07
C PHE A 177 10.81 -18.96 2.53
N PRO A 178 11.74 -19.65 1.83
CA PRO A 178 11.70 -19.73 0.36
C PRO A 178 10.42 -20.39 -0.16
N ASN A 179 9.92 -21.41 0.55
CA ASN A 179 8.66 -22.06 0.19
C ASN A 179 7.43 -21.19 0.48
N LEU A 180 7.53 -20.22 1.40
CA LEU A 180 6.48 -19.23 1.67
C LEU A 180 6.54 -18.00 0.75
N LEU A 181 7.60 -17.79 -0.03
CA LEU A 181 7.74 -16.62 -0.92
C LEU A 181 6.52 -16.36 -1.82
N PRO A 182 5.88 -17.38 -2.46
CA PRO A 182 4.68 -17.14 -3.26
C PRO A 182 3.52 -16.55 -2.43
N TYR A 183 3.34 -17.02 -1.20
CA TYR A 183 2.32 -16.52 -0.27
C TYR A 183 2.65 -15.12 0.25
N ILE A 184 3.92 -14.88 0.58
CA ILE A 184 4.42 -13.57 1.01
C ILE A 184 4.21 -12.55 -0.13
N ALA A 185 4.48 -12.93 -1.39
CA ALA A 185 4.24 -12.08 -2.55
C ALA A 185 2.74 -11.73 -2.73
N ALA A 186 1.83 -12.68 -2.52
CA ALA A 186 0.39 -12.39 -2.54
C ALA A 186 -0.01 -11.43 -1.39
N SER A 187 0.52 -11.69 -0.19
CA SER A 187 0.29 -10.88 1.01
C SER A 187 0.83 -9.45 0.85
N PHE A 188 1.92 -9.26 0.09
CA PHE A 188 2.47 -7.95 -0.22
C PHE A 188 1.45 -7.04 -0.92
N VAL A 189 0.77 -7.56 -1.94
CA VAL A 189 -0.22 -6.78 -2.70
C VAL A 189 -1.37 -6.34 -1.81
N THR A 190 -1.82 -7.22 -0.92
CA THR A 190 -2.86 -6.92 0.07
C THR A 190 -2.37 -5.88 1.08
N ALA A 191 -1.15 -6.02 1.60
CA ALA A 191 -0.56 -5.07 2.54
C ALA A 191 -0.43 -3.66 1.93
N VAL A 192 0.05 -3.55 0.69
CA VAL A 192 0.12 -2.28 -0.05
C VAL A 192 -1.28 -1.69 -0.22
N SER A 193 -2.26 -2.49 -0.63
CA SER A 193 -3.65 -2.04 -0.83
C SER A 193 -4.26 -1.51 0.46
N SER A 194 -4.11 -2.23 1.57
CA SER A 194 -4.61 -1.82 2.88
C SER A 194 -3.94 -0.54 3.39
N ALA A 195 -2.62 -0.42 3.21
CA ALA A 195 -1.89 0.80 3.56
C ALA A 195 -2.36 2.00 2.74
N MET A 196 -2.55 1.83 1.43
CA MET A 196 -3.09 2.89 0.57
C MET A 196 -4.48 3.33 1.02
N LEU A 197 -5.39 2.39 1.31
CA LEU A 197 -6.72 2.72 1.82
C LEU A 197 -6.66 3.49 3.14
N ALA A 198 -5.79 3.07 4.08
CA ALA A 198 -5.61 3.77 5.34
C ALA A 198 -5.13 5.22 5.12
N THR A 199 -4.21 5.42 4.16
CA THR A 199 -3.68 6.75 3.84
C THR A 199 -4.72 7.66 3.21
N ILE A 200 -5.48 7.14 2.24
CA ILE A 200 -6.56 7.88 1.59
C ILE A 200 -7.65 8.24 2.60
N GLY A 201 -7.96 7.33 3.53
CA GLY A 201 -8.90 7.61 4.62
C GLY A 201 -8.45 8.77 5.50
N LEU A 202 -7.16 8.85 5.81
CA LEU A 202 -6.58 9.96 6.59
C LEU A 202 -6.55 11.28 5.79
N GLU A 203 -6.19 11.20 4.51
CA GLU A 203 -6.18 12.34 3.58
C GLU A 203 -7.59 12.92 3.39
N ALA A 204 -8.61 12.08 3.28
CA ALA A 204 -10.01 12.50 3.19
C ALA A 204 -10.50 13.27 4.43
N LEU A 205 -9.87 13.06 5.59
CA LEU A 205 -10.11 13.83 6.81
C LEU A 205 -9.32 15.15 6.86
N GLY A 206 -8.50 15.45 5.84
CA GLY A 206 -7.61 16.60 5.81
C GLY A 206 -6.35 16.43 6.65
N LEU A 207 -6.02 15.20 7.04
CA LEU A 207 -4.89 14.87 7.91
C LEU A 207 -3.70 14.28 7.15
N GLY A 208 -3.70 14.43 5.82
CA GLY A 208 -2.61 14.02 4.94
C GLY A 208 -1.50 15.08 4.82
N PRO A 209 -0.48 14.78 3.98
CA PRO A 209 0.57 15.74 3.66
C PRO A 209 0.00 16.99 2.99
N GLN A 210 0.24 18.16 3.59
CA GLN A 210 -0.32 19.43 3.09
C GLN A 210 0.58 20.10 2.04
N ASN A 211 1.89 19.86 2.12
CA ASN A 211 2.89 20.45 1.23
C ASN A 211 3.22 19.56 0.01
N ASP A 212 2.88 18.27 0.10
CA ASP A 212 3.08 17.31 -0.97
C ASP A 212 1.73 16.95 -1.57
N LEU A 213 1.61 16.98 -2.89
CA LEU A 213 0.39 16.57 -3.54
C LEU A 213 0.31 15.04 -3.60
N THR A 214 -0.80 14.48 -3.12
CA THR A 214 -1.15 13.05 -3.24
C THR A 214 -2.54 12.92 -3.85
N LEU A 215 -2.88 11.73 -4.36
CA LEU A 215 -4.18 11.51 -4.99
C LEU A 215 -5.33 11.73 -4.00
N GLY A 216 -5.21 11.31 -2.74
CA GLY A 216 -6.28 11.51 -1.77
C GLY A 216 -6.35 12.96 -1.29
N MET A 217 -5.22 13.69 -1.25
CA MET A 217 -5.26 15.13 -1.04
C MET A 217 -5.95 15.88 -2.19
N MET A 218 -5.79 15.44 -3.45
CA MET A 218 -6.57 16.00 -4.57
C MET A 218 -8.08 15.82 -4.35
N ILE A 219 -8.51 14.65 -3.89
CA ILE A 219 -9.92 14.38 -3.55
C ILE A 219 -10.38 15.24 -2.37
N PHE A 220 -9.57 15.33 -1.32
CA PHE A 220 -9.85 16.18 -0.16
C PHE A 220 -10.07 17.64 -0.58
N TRP A 221 -9.17 18.22 -1.38
CA TRP A 221 -9.32 19.60 -1.84
C TRP A 221 -10.54 19.78 -2.74
N ALA A 222 -10.83 18.83 -3.63
CA ALA A 222 -12.03 18.87 -4.45
C ALA A 222 -13.31 18.85 -3.58
N GLN A 223 -13.35 18.06 -2.52
CA GLN A 223 -14.46 18.05 -1.56
C GLN A 223 -14.52 19.35 -0.75
N TYR A 224 -13.39 19.81 -0.21
CA TYR A 224 -13.27 21.01 0.62
C TYR A 224 -13.76 22.27 -0.11
N TYR A 225 -13.40 22.43 -1.39
CA TYR A 225 -13.83 23.56 -2.21
C TYR A 225 -15.19 23.34 -2.91
N GLY A 226 -15.90 22.26 -2.61
CA GLY A 226 -17.23 21.97 -3.13
C GLY A 226 -17.25 21.72 -4.64
N ALA A 227 -16.23 21.06 -5.19
CA ALA A 227 -16.11 20.77 -6.62
C ALA A 227 -17.31 19.99 -7.18
N ILE A 228 -17.87 19.07 -6.39
CA ILE A 228 -19.06 18.30 -6.75
C ILE A 228 -20.27 19.24 -6.89
N LEU A 229 -20.51 20.10 -5.90
CA LEU A 229 -21.63 21.07 -5.91
C LEU A 229 -21.49 22.11 -7.02
N ARG A 230 -20.26 22.45 -7.40
CA ARG A 230 -19.94 23.41 -8.48
C ARG A 230 -19.85 22.76 -9.86
N ASN A 231 -20.17 21.47 -9.99
CA ASN A 231 -20.09 20.70 -11.23
C ASN A 231 -18.70 20.71 -11.90
N MET A 232 -17.63 20.79 -11.10
CA MET A 232 -16.24 20.74 -11.55
C MET A 232 -15.76 19.28 -11.60
N TRP A 233 -16.42 18.47 -12.43
CA TRP A 233 -16.15 17.03 -12.54
C TRP A 233 -14.71 16.72 -12.93
N TRP A 234 -14.09 17.58 -13.73
CA TRP A 234 -12.71 17.44 -14.17
C TRP A 234 -11.69 17.49 -13.02
N TRP A 235 -12.05 18.00 -11.84
CA TRP A 235 -11.14 18.01 -10.70
C TRP A 235 -11.18 16.70 -9.89
N TRP A 236 -12.37 16.18 -9.55
CA TRP A 236 -12.49 15.00 -8.68
C TRP A 236 -12.48 13.67 -9.45
N VAL A 237 -12.91 13.64 -10.72
CA VAL A 237 -12.95 12.40 -11.51
C VAL A 237 -11.55 11.86 -11.80
N PRO A 238 -10.55 12.65 -12.25
CA PRO A 238 -9.22 12.12 -12.56
C PRO A 238 -8.49 11.42 -11.40
N PRO A 239 -8.39 11.99 -10.18
CA PRO A 239 -7.74 11.29 -9.08
C PRO A 239 -8.51 10.03 -8.65
N VAL A 240 -9.86 10.04 -8.70
CA VAL A 240 -10.68 8.85 -8.41
C VAL A 240 -10.47 7.76 -9.47
N ALA A 241 -10.43 8.13 -10.75
CA ALA A 241 -10.16 7.19 -11.83
C ALA A 241 -8.76 6.58 -11.71
N MET A 242 -7.74 7.38 -11.41
CA MET A 242 -6.38 6.90 -11.18
C MET A 242 -6.31 5.93 -9.98
N MET A 243 -6.97 6.27 -8.87
CA MET A 243 -7.08 5.36 -7.72
C MET A 243 -7.78 4.06 -8.09
N ALA A 244 -8.88 4.11 -8.85
CA ALA A 244 -9.60 2.93 -9.29
C ALA A 244 -8.69 2.02 -10.13
N LEU A 245 -7.91 2.57 -11.06
CA LEU A 245 -6.95 1.80 -11.86
C LEU A 245 -5.89 1.13 -10.97
N ILE A 246 -5.37 1.84 -9.97
CA ILE A 246 -4.42 1.27 -9.00
C ILE A 246 -5.05 0.10 -8.24
N PHE A 247 -6.21 0.30 -7.62
CA PHE A 247 -6.86 -0.74 -6.81
C PHE A 247 -7.32 -1.93 -7.63
N ILE A 248 -7.81 -1.72 -8.85
CA ILE A 248 -8.13 -2.81 -9.79
C ILE A 248 -6.85 -3.58 -10.14
N GLY A 249 -5.75 -2.89 -10.43
CA GLY A 249 -4.45 -3.52 -10.72
C GLY A 249 -3.93 -4.36 -9.56
N LEU A 250 -4.00 -3.82 -8.34
CA LEU A 250 -3.63 -4.54 -7.12
C LEU A 250 -4.54 -5.75 -6.88
N LEU A 251 -5.86 -5.60 -7.00
CA LEU A 251 -6.81 -6.70 -6.80
C LEU A 251 -6.61 -7.84 -7.81
N MET A 252 -6.42 -7.51 -9.09
CA MET A 252 -6.15 -8.50 -10.14
C MET A 252 -4.81 -9.21 -9.94
N THR A 253 -3.81 -8.51 -9.40
CA THR A 253 -2.50 -9.08 -9.07
C THR A 253 -2.60 -10.01 -7.86
N SER A 254 -3.26 -9.57 -6.78
CA SER A 254 -3.49 -10.34 -5.55
C SER A 254 -4.23 -11.66 -5.86
N THR A 255 -5.39 -11.57 -6.52
CA THR A 255 -6.17 -12.76 -6.94
C THR A 255 -5.41 -13.66 -7.92
N GLY A 256 -4.53 -13.09 -8.74
CA GLY A 256 -3.65 -13.82 -9.64
C GLY A 256 -2.58 -14.62 -8.91
N LEU A 257 -1.96 -14.02 -7.90
CA LEU A 257 -0.95 -14.67 -7.05
C LEU A 257 -1.57 -15.75 -6.18
N ASP A 258 -2.72 -15.51 -5.56
CA ASP A 258 -3.44 -16.50 -4.73
C ASP A 258 -3.73 -17.80 -5.50
N ARG A 259 -4.11 -17.69 -6.78
CA ARG A 259 -4.33 -18.86 -7.65
C ARG A 259 -3.05 -19.65 -7.91
N LEU A 260 -1.91 -18.97 -8.07
CA LEU A 260 -0.61 -19.63 -8.26
C LEU A 260 -0.17 -20.35 -6.98
N VAL A 261 -0.35 -19.71 -5.82
CA VAL A 261 -0.06 -20.29 -4.51
C VAL A 261 -0.91 -21.55 -4.28
N ASN A 262 -2.22 -21.44 -4.42
CA ASN A 262 -3.15 -22.56 -4.21
C ASN A 262 -2.91 -23.73 -5.17
N ARG A 263 -2.45 -23.47 -6.41
CA ARG A 263 -2.09 -24.54 -7.34
C ARG A 263 -0.89 -25.33 -6.87
N ARG A 264 0.16 -24.67 -6.35
CA ARG A 264 1.36 -25.37 -5.84
C ARG A 264 1.02 -26.26 -4.64
N LEU A 265 0.21 -25.75 -3.72
CA LEU A 265 -0.19 -26.50 -2.53
C LEU A 265 -0.99 -27.77 -2.84
N ARG A 266 -1.72 -27.83 -3.97
CA ARG A 266 -2.46 -29.02 -4.42
C ARG A 266 -1.62 -30.05 -5.16
N VAL A 267 -0.47 -29.66 -5.72
CA VAL A 267 0.42 -30.59 -6.46
C VAL A 267 1.38 -31.30 -5.50
N GLU A 268 1.60 -30.73 -4.32
CA GLU A 268 2.48 -31.27 -3.27
C GLU A 268 1.74 -32.12 -2.21
N SER A 269 0.40 -32.25 -2.30
CA SER A 269 -0.45 -33.09 -1.44
C SER A 269 -0.84 -34.38 -2.13
#